data_AF-A0A660RZ35-F1
#
_entry.id   AF-A0A660RZ35-F1
#
_cell.length_a   1.000
_cell.length_b   1.000
_cell.length_c   1.000
_cell.angle_alpha   90.00
_cell.angle_beta   90.00
_cell.angle_gamma   90.00
#
_symmetry.space_group_name_H-M   'P 1'
#
loop_
_entity.id
_entity.type
_entity.pdbx_description
1 polymer ?
#
loop_
_entity_poly.entity_id
_entity_poly.type
_entity_poly.pdbx_seq_one_letter_code
_entity_poly.pdbx_strand_id
1 'polypeptide(L)' 'CFLGGWWGPFEIPGVPFFWFLLKVYAILFCYIWVRATLPRYRYDQLMGLGWKVLIPLALANLFVTAIFKLIF' A
#
# COMPACT_ATOMS: atom_id res chain seq x y z
N CYS A 1 9.23 2.79 2.63
CA CYS A 1 8.12 3.77 2.68
C CYS A 1 7.46 3.84 1.29
N PHE A 2 6.27 3.26 1.12
CA PHE A 2 5.62 3.12 -0.21
C PHE A 2 5.23 4.44 -0.88
N LEU A 3 4.96 5.50 -0.10
CA LEU A 3 4.42 6.78 -0.59
C LEU A 3 5.39 7.97 -0.51
N GLY A 4 6.70 7.72 -0.57
CA GLY A 4 7.72 8.77 -0.73
C GLY A 4 7.88 9.75 0.45
N GLY A 5 7.18 9.51 1.57
CA GLY A 5 7.27 10.34 2.77
C GLY A 5 6.85 11.79 2.51
N TRP A 6 7.84 12.69 2.55
CA TRP A 6 7.66 14.15 2.45
C TRP A 6 7.76 14.71 1.03
N TRP A 7 8.27 13.92 0.07
CA TRP A 7 8.49 14.39 -1.29
C TRP A 7 7.18 14.34 -2.10
N GLY A 8 6.71 15.51 -2.50
CA GLY A 8 5.66 15.66 -3.51
C GLY A 8 6.27 15.60 -4.92
N PRO A 9 5.47 15.33 -5.96
CA PRO A 9 5.94 15.32 -7.35
C PRO A 9 6.41 16.71 -7.84
N PHE A 10 6.06 17.78 -7.12
CA PHE A 10 6.54 19.14 -7.37
C PHE A 10 7.21 19.67 -6.10
N GLU A 11 8.50 20.01 -6.20
CA GLU A 11 9.31 20.59 -5.11
C GLU A 11 8.94 22.06 -4.86
N ILE A 12 7.70 22.31 -4.46
CA ILE A 12 7.22 23.65 -4.14
C ILE A 12 7.52 23.91 -2.65
N PRO A 13 8.30 24.96 -2.29
CA PRO A 13 8.59 25.28 -0.89
C PRO A 13 7.30 25.59 -0.11
N GLY A 14 7.11 24.94 1.05
CA GLY A 14 5.98 25.19 1.97
C GLY A 14 4.78 24.23 1.86
N VAL A 15 4.67 23.48 0.78
CA VAL A 15 3.63 22.46 0.56
C VAL A 15 3.95 21.01 1.02
N PRO A 16 5.17 20.63 1.48
CA PRO A 16 5.46 19.24 1.86
C PRO A 16 4.55 18.70 2.96
N PHE A 17 4.24 19.52 3.97
CA PHE A 17 3.38 19.14 5.09
C PHE A 17 1.92 18.93 4.66
N PHE A 18 1.40 19.82 3.81
CA PHE A 18 0.04 19.68 3.28
C PHE A 18 -0.10 18.43 2.40
N TRP A 19 0.92 18.13 1.59
CA TRP A 19 0.92 16.93 0.76
C TRP A 19 0.96 15.64 1.57
N PHE A 20 1.73 15.62 2.66
CA PHE A 20 1.74 14.51 3.61
C PHE A 20 0.36 14.36 4.29
N LEU A 21 -0.21 15.45 4.80
CA LEU A 21 -1.51 15.44 5.46
C LEU A 21 -2.63 14.94 4.53
N LEU A 22 -2.63 15.38 3.27
CA LEU A 22 -3.60 14.96 2.26
C LEU A 22 -3.50 13.46 1.98
N LYS A 23 -2.29 12.92 1.79
CA LYS A 23 -2.07 11.47 1.60
C LYS A 23 -2.55 10.67 2.81
N VAL A 24 -2.25 11.12 4.02
CA VAL A 24 -2.69 10.48 5.26
C VAL A 24 -4.22 10.51 5.37
N TYR A 25 -4.85 11.64 5.10
CA TYR A 25 -6.30 11.79 5.15
C TYR A 25 -7.00 10.90 4.11
N ALA A 26 -6.44 10.79 2.91
CA ALA A 26 -6.93 9.88 1.87
C ALA A 26 -6.86 8.41 2.32
N ILE A 27 -5.76 7.98 2.92
CA ILE A 27 -5.63 6.61 3.46
C ILE A 27 -6.62 6.38 4.60
N LEU A 28 -6.78 7.35 5.50
CA LEU A 28 -7.70 7.27 6.63
C LEU A 28 -9.16 7.19 6.15
N PHE A 29 -9.52 8.01 5.16
CA PHE A 29 -10.82 7.98 4.50
C PHE A 29 -11.07 6.60 3.86
N CYS A 30 -10.11 6.07 3.10
CA CYS A 30 -10.19 4.73 2.54
C CYS A 30 -10.38 3.66 3.63
N TYR A 31 -9.68 3.76 4.76
CA TYR A 31 -9.80 2.79 5.85
C TYR A 31 -11.21 2.81 6.48
N ILE A 32 -11.73 4.00 6.76
CA ILE A 32 -13.09 4.18 7.31
C ILE A 32 -14.13 3.68 6.29
N TRP A 33 -13.94 4.00 5.01
CA TRP A 33 -14.83 3.56 3.94
C TRP A 33 -14.85 2.04 3.80
N VAL A 34 -13.69 1.40 3.76
CA VAL A 34 -13.55 -0.06 3.70
C VAL A 34 -14.23 -0.73 4.90
N ARG A 35 -14.07 -0.18 6.11
CA ARG A 35 -14.77 -0.68 7.31
C ARG A 35 -16.30 -0.53 7.19
N ALA A 36 -16.78 0.52 6.55
CA ALA A 36 -18.21 0.75 6.34
C ALA A 36 -18.81 -0.16 5.26
N THR A 37 -18.05 -0.51 4.21
CA THR A 37 -18.54 -1.33 3.09
C THR A 37 -18.40 -2.83 3.28
N LEU A 38 -17.41 -3.29 4.07
CA LEU A 38 -17.14 -4.72 4.20
C LEU A 38 -17.91 -5.34 5.37
N PRO A 39 -18.79 -6.33 5.12
CA PRO A 39 -19.36 -7.16 6.18
C PRO A 39 -18.25 -8.00 6.84
N ARG A 40 -18.38 -8.30 8.14
CA ARG A 40 -17.35 -9.02 8.94
C ARG A 40 -16.92 -10.32 8.25
N TYR A 41 -15.65 -10.38 7.83
CA TYR A 41 -15.04 -11.59 7.29
C TYR A 41 -14.68 -12.58 8.39
N ARG A 42 -14.81 -13.88 8.11
CA ARG A 42 -14.42 -14.95 9.06
C ARG A 42 -12.89 -15.08 9.09
N TYR A 43 -12.34 -15.43 10.26
CA TYR A 43 -10.90 -15.62 10.44
C TYR A 43 -10.28 -16.61 9.43
N ASP A 44 -11.00 -17.68 9.08
CA ASP A 44 -10.52 -18.66 8.09
C ASP A 44 -10.36 -18.06 6.69
N GLN A 45 -11.25 -17.13 6.30
CA GLN A 45 -11.22 -16.49 5.00
C GLN A 45 -10.06 -15.49 4.92
N LEU A 46 -9.80 -14.77 6.02
CA LEU A 46 -8.64 -13.88 6.14
C LEU A 46 -7.33 -14.66 6.06
N MET A 47 -7.23 -15.78 6.80
CA MET A 47 -6.06 -16.65 6.79
C MET A 47 -5.84 -17.27 5.40
N GLY A 48 -6.92 -17.66 4.72
CA GLY A 48 -6.89 -18.15 3.35
C GLY A 48 -6.35 -17.11 2.37
N LEU A 49 -6.84 -15.86 2.43
CA LEU A 49 -6.35 -14.77 1.56
C LEU A 49 -4.87 -14.45 1.82
N GLY A 50 -4.47 -14.35 3.08
CA GLY A 50 -3.08 -14.08 3.46
C GLY A 50 -2.14 -15.18 2.97
N TRP A 51 -2.41 -16.43 3.32
CA TRP A 51 -1.50 -17.54 3.05
C TRP A 51 -1.57 -18.08 1.63
N LYS A 52 -2.74 -18.14 1.00
CA LYS A 52 -2.89 -18.71 -0.36
C LYS A 52 -2.67 -17.70 -1.47
N VAL A 53 -2.84 -16.40 -1.22
CA VAL A 53 -2.79 -15.39 -2.28
C VAL A 53 -1.71 -14.34 -2.02
N LEU A 54 -1.66 -13.72 -0.84
CA LEU A 54 -0.69 -12.65 -0.59
C LEU A 54 0.76 -13.14 -0.55
N ILE A 55 1.04 -14.26 0.14
CA ILE A 55 2.39 -14.82 0.24
C ILE A 55 2.97 -15.20 -1.13
N PRO A 56 2.30 -16.04 -1.96
CA PRO A 56 2.86 -16.41 -3.26
C PRO A 56 3.00 -15.21 -4.19
N LEU A 57 2.09 -14.24 -4.13
CA LEU A 57 2.19 -13.00 -4.90
C LEU A 57 3.38 -12.13 -4.47
N ALA A 58 3.63 -12.00 -3.17
CA ALA A 58 4.79 -11.29 -2.65
C ALA A 58 6.11 -11.97 -3.06
N LEU A 59 6.14 -13.31 -3.03
CA LEU A 59 7.30 -14.09 -3.47
C LEU A 59 7.56 -13.90 -4.98
N ALA A 60 6.51 -13.96 -5.79
CA ALA A 60 6.61 -13.71 -7.24
C ALA A 60 7.14 -12.31 -7.54
N ASN A 61 6.65 -11.29 -6.83
CA ASN A 61 7.11 -9.91 -7.02
C ASN A 61 8.60 -9.74 -6.61
N LEU A 62 9.05 -10.48 -5.59
CA LEU A 62 10.45 -10.52 -5.18
C LEU A 62 11.33 -11.12 -6.28
N PHE A 63 10.93 -12.25 -6.86
CA PHE A 63 11.66 -12.86 -7.99
C PHE A 63 11.71 -11.94 -9.21
N VAL A 64 10.60 -11.31 -9.58
CA VAL A 64 10.54 -10.35 -10.70
C VAL A 64 11.50 -9.18 -10.46
N THR A 65 11.49 -8.62 -9.25
CA THR A 65 12.38 -7.51 -8.90
C THR A 65 13.85 -7.95 -8.92
N ALA A 66 14.16 -9.15 -8.45
CA ALA A 66 15.51 -9.71 -8.46
C ALA A 66 16.04 -9.94 -9.89
N ILE A 67 15.20 -10.48 -10.78
CA ILE A 67 15.55 -10.66 -12.19
C ILE A 67 15.74 -9.31 -12.88
N PHE A 68 14.85 -8.35 -12.64
CA PHE A 68 14.95 -7.02 -13.22
C PHE A 68 16.25 -6.31 -12.83
N LYS A 69 16.67 -6.42 -11.56
CA LYS A 69 17.94 -5.89 -11.05
C LYS A 69 19.19 -6.63 -11.54
N LEU A 70 19.04 -7.86 -12.05
CA LEU A 70 20.15 -8.63 -12.59
C LEU A 70 20.40 -8.26 -14.06
N ILE A 71 19.31 -8.02 -14.80
CA ILE A 71 19.33 -7.68 -16.22
C ILE A 71 19.75 -6.21 -16.45
N PHE A 72 19.39 -5.31 -15.55
CA PHE A 72 19.63 -3.86 -15.63
C PHE A 72 20.64 -3.42 -14.55
#